data_AF-A0A497ZWR8-F1
#
_entry.id   AF-A0A497ZWR8-F1
#
_cell.length_a   1.000
_cell.length_b   1.000
_cell.length_c   1.000
_cell.angle_alpha   90.00
_cell.angle_beta   90.00
_cell.angle_gamma   90.00
#
_symmetry.space_group_name_H-M   'P 1'
#
loop_
_entity.id
_entity.type
_entity.pdbx_description
1 polymer ?
#
loop_
_entity_poly.entity_id
_entity_poly.type
_entity_poly.pdbx_seq_one_letter_code
_entity_poly.pdbx_strand_id
1 'polypeptide(L)'
;MEIRNIGGQPHTDIAGAAEFTCRSEATVRLKTSPKQREQGSGWPAPVKQDKKSWFPIDELKRVRDILLPQIVESARARVHQVNLVGDPEELLPAAEFRKILDISQGAWDFYAGRSKAAWKRHEDGYLPLFDLEEPAPTGGMTRYWKRRRIQEWINVRGGSVQDPDRPTE
;
A
#
# COMPACT_ATOMS: atom_id res chain seq x y z
N MET A 1 22.91 7.95 -17.86
CA MET A 1 23.45 6.63 -17.49
C MET A 1 24.97 6.61 -17.61
N GLU A 2 25.66 6.20 -16.54
CA GLU A 2 27.10 5.88 -16.54
C GLU A 2 27.31 4.40 -16.20
N ILE A 3 28.29 3.74 -16.83
CA ILE A 3 28.67 2.34 -16.51
C ILE A 3 30.14 2.28 -16.10
N ARG A 4 30.42 1.54 -15.04
CA ARG A 4 31.78 1.31 -14.54
C ARG A 4 31.96 -0.13 -14.09
N ASN A 5 33.13 -0.70 -14.34
CA ASN A 5 33.49 -1.99 -13.76
C ASN A 5 34.05 -1.79 -12.35
N ILE A 6 33.40 -2.41 -11.36
CA ILE A 6 33.81 -2.41 -9.95
C ILE A 6 33.88 -3.87 -9.52
N GLY A 7 35.03 -4.32 -9.02
CA GLY A 7 35.24 -5.71 -8.61
C GLY A 7 35.05 -6.74 -9.73
N GLY A 8 35.32 -6.36 -10.98
CA GLY A 8 35.13 -7.22 -12.15
C GLY A 8 33.69 -7.34 -12.64
N GLN A 9 32.74 -6.62 -12.04
CA GLN A 9 31.34 -6.60 -12.45
C GLN A 9 30.89 -5.23 -12.95
N PRO A 10 30.04 -5.17 -13.98
CA PRO A 10 29.52 -3.90 -14.49
C PRO A 10 28.48 -3.34 -13.52
N HIS A 11 28.69 -2.10 -13.12
CA HIS A 11 27.81 -1.31 -12.29
C HIS A 11 27.34 -0.07 -13.04
N THR A 12 26.17 0.45 -12.67
CA THR A 12 25.65 1.70 -13.21
C THR A 12 25.33 2.70 -12.11
N ASP A 13 25.26 3.97 -12.48
CA ASP A 13 24.84 5.03 -11.58
C ASP A 13 23.33 4.98 -11.29
N ILE A 14 22.86 5.88 -10.44
CA ILE A 14 21.44 5.88 -10.04
C ILE A 14 20.48 6.13 -11.20
N ALA A 15 20.89 6.96 -12.17
CA ALA A 15 20.11 7.22 -13.37
C ALA A 15 19.98 5.93 -14.21
N GLY A 16 21.09 5.20 -14.40
CA GLY A 16 21.03 3.90 -15.07
C GLY A 16 20.21 2.86 -14.30
N ALA A 17 20.26 2.84 -12.97
CA ALA A 17 19.43 1.94 -12.17
C ALA A 17 17.92 2.24 -12.31
N ALA A 18 17.56 3.52 -12.38
CA ALA A 18 16.20 3.97 -12.66
C ALA A 18 15.74 3.54 -14.06
N GLU A 19 16.58 3.72 -15.08
CA GLU A 19 16.32 3.26 -16.45
C GLU A 19 16.13 1.73 -16.52
N PHE A 20 17.04 0.95 -15.93
CA PHE A 20 16.96 -0.52 -15.94
C PHE A 20 15.72 -1.06 -15.25
N THR A 21 15.29 -0.44 -14.16
CA THR A 21 14.14 -0.94 -13.38
C THR A 21 12.81 -0.30 -13.80
N CYS A 22 12.84 0.64 -14.76
CA CYS A 22 11.72 1.50 -15.13
C CYS A 22 11.06 2.17 -13.91
N ARG A 23 11.87 2.63 -12.96
CA ARG A 23 11.43 3.30 -11.72
C ARG A 23 12.04 4.69 -11.64
N SER A 24 11.47 5.55 -10.80
CA SER A 24 12.07 6.85 -10.50
C SER A 24 13.34 6.70 -9.66
N GLU A 25 14.30 7.61 -9.83
CA GLU A 25 15.51 7.65 -9.00
C GLU A 25 15.19 7.70 -7.50
N ALA A 26 14.12 8.41 -7.11
CA ALA A 26 13.66 8.48 -5.74
C ALA A 26 13.25 7.09 -5.20
N THR A 27 12.57 6.28 -6.01
CA THR A 27 12.21 4.91 -5.66
C THR A 27 13.46 4.05 -5.49
N VAL A 28 14.44 4.19 -6.40
CA VAL A 28 15.72 3.48 -6.29
C VAL A 28 16.39 3.85 -4.97
N ARG A 29 16.58 5.14 -4.66
CA ARG A 29 17.19 5.61 -3.38
C ARG A 29 16.48 5.05 -2.17
N LEU A 30 15.15 5.10 -2.17
CA LEU A 30 14.33 4.60 -1.07
C LEU A 30 14.56 3.11 -0.89
N LYS A 31 14.38 2.30 -1.94
CA LYS A 31 14.43 0.84 -1.86
C LYS A 31 15.83 0.29 -1.61
N THR A 32 16.87 1.01 -2.00
CA THR A 32 18.26 0.64 -1.74
C THR A 32 18.81 1.22 -0.43
N SER A 33 18.01 2.00 0.32
CA SER A 33 18.40 2.51 1.63
C SER A 33 18.60 1.37 2.65
N PRO A 34 19.51 1.51 3.64
CA PRO A 34 19.75 0.48 4.65
C PRO A 34 18.47 0.01 5.34
N LYS A 35 17.62 0.96 5.78
CA LYS A 35 16.34 0.67 6.44
C LYS A 35 15.39 -0.18 5.58
N GLN A 36 15.23 0.16 4.30
CA GLN A 36 14.33 -0.62 3.42
C GLN A 36 14.93 -2.00 3.09
N ARG A 37 16.25 -2.10 2.99
CA ARG A 37 16.92 -3.39 2.77
C ARG A 37 16.82 -4.32 3.98
N GLU A 38 16.94 -3.79 5.20
CA GLU A 38 16.68 -4.52 6.45
C GLU A 38 15.24 -5.04 6.52
N GLN A 39 14.29 -4.28 5.96
CA GLN A 39 12.89 -4.69 5.80
C GLN A 39 12.66 -5.68 4.65
N GLY A 40 13.71 -6.16 3.99
CA GLY A 40 13.62 -7.15 2.92
C GLY A 40 13.18 -6.58 1.58
N SER A 41 13.56 -5.34 1.23
CA SER A 41 13.18 -4.75 -0.06
C SER A 41 13.56 -5.60 -1.28
N GLY A 42 14.60 -6.44 -1.17
CA GLY A 42 15.10 -7.29 -2.26
C GLY A 42 15.95 -6.54 -3.30
N TRP A 43 16.20 -5.24 -3.09
CA TRP A 43 17.03 -4.43 -3.97
C TRP A 43 18.52 -4.55 -3.63
N PRO A 44 19.41 -4.43 -4.64
CA PRO A 44 20.85 -4.57 -4.44
C PRO A 44 21.45 -3.50 -3.52
N ALA A 45 22.56 -3.86 -2.90
CA ALA A 45 23.40 -2.90 -2.19
C ALA A 45 24.11 -1.97 -3.19
N PRO A 46 24.05 -0.64 -3.04
CA PRO A 46 24.94 0.22 -3.79
C PRO A 46 26.37 0.11 -3.24
N VAL A 47 27.35 0.06 -4.13
CA VAL A 47 28.75 0.33 -3.80
C VAL A 47 28.96 1.84 -3.81
N LYS A 48 29.43 2.40 -2.69
CA LYS A 48 29.74 3.83 -2.62
C LYS A 48 31.18 4.07 -3.08
N GLN A 49 31.35 4.80 -4.18
CA GLN A 49 32.65 5.19 -4.71
C GLN A 49 32.55 6.57 -5.36
N ASP A 50 33.56 7.42 -5.14
CA ASP A 50 33.62 8.78 -5.69
C ASP A 50 32.38 9.63 -5.40
N LYS A 51 31.85 9.50 -4.17
CA LYS A 51 30.61 10.15 -3.68
C LYS A 51 29.34 9.74 -4.45
N LYS A 52 29.42 8.82 -5.43
CA LYS A 52 28.27 8.24 -6.13
C LYS A 52 27.94 6.85 -5.57
N SER A 53 26.69 6.44 -5.79
CA SER A 53 26.23 5.08 -5.52
C SER A 53 26.18 4.31 -6.84
N TRP A 54 26.86 3.17 -6.88
CA TRP A 54 26.99 2.30 -8.04
C TRP A 54 26.25 0.99 -7.80
N PHE A 55 25.41 0.59 -8.75
CA PHE A 55 24.51 -0.55 -8.62
C PHE A 55 24.91 -1.66 -9.59
N PRO A 56 25.05 -2.92 -9.14
CA PRO A 56 25.38 -4.03 -10.02
C PRO A 56 24.28 -4.25 -11.07
N ILE A 57 24.64 -4.24 -12.35
CA ILE A 57 23.66 -4.30 -13.45
C ILE A 57 22.89 -5.63 -13.44
N ASP A 58 23.55 -6.75 -13.17
CA ASP A 58 22.88 -8.07 -13.20
C ASP A 58 21.89 -8.25 -12.04
N GLU A 59 22.16 -7.67 -10.88
CA GLU A 59 21.18 -7.64 -9.79
C GLU A 59 19.99 -6.72 -10.11
N LEU A 60 20.22 -5.59 -10.79
CA LEU A 60 19.13 -4.73 -11.28
C LEU A 60 18.25 -5.44 -12.33
N LYS A 61 18.84 -6.26 -13.21
CA LYS A 61 18.07 -7.12 -14.13
C LYS A 61 17.21 -8.10 -13.34
N ARG A 62 17.74 -8.73 -12.29
CA ARG A 62 16.95 -9.61 -11.41
C ARG A 62 15.80 -8.87 -10.74
N VAL A 63 16.01 -7.64 -10.30
CA VAL A 63 14.94 -6.78 -9.76
C VAL A 63 13.86 -6.57 -10.82
N ARG A 64 14.25 -6.19 -12.04
CA ARG A 64 13.31 -5.94 -13.15
C ARG A 64 12.54 -7.19 -13.57
N ASP A 65 13.22 -8.31 -13.75
CA ASP A 65 12.67 -9.49 -14.41
C ASP A 65 11.97 -10.44 -13.44
N ILE A 66 12.29 -10.39 -12.15
CA ILE A 66 11.77 -11.32 -11.15
C ILE A 66 11.03 -10.57 -10.05
N LEU A 67 11.71 -9.67 -9.34
CA LEU A 67 11.15 -9.05 -8.14
C LEU A 67 9.95 -8.16 -8.46
N LEU A 68 10.07 -7.30 -9.48
CA LEU A 68 8.99 -6.38 -9.85
C LEU A 68 7.74 -7.13 -10.36
N PRO A 69 7.85 -8.12 -11.27
CA PRO A 69 6.73 -8.96 -11.65
C PRO A 69 6.10 -9.69 -10.46
N GLN A 70 6.89 -10.28 -9.55
CA GLN A 70 6.35 -10.95 -8.36
C GLN A 70 5.60 -10.00 -7.43
N ILE A 71 6.05 -8.75 -7.29
CA ILE A 71 5.31 -7.73 -6.52
C ILE A 71 3.99 -7.41 -7.22
N VAL A 72 3.98 -7.28 -8.54
CA VAL A 72 2.75 -7.01 -9.33
C VAL A 72 1.80 -8.20 -9.26
N GLU A 73 2.28 -9.42 -9.43
CA GLU A 73 1.49 -10.65 -9.33
C GLU A 73 0.98 -10.87 -7.91
N SER A 74 1.79 -10.63 -6.89
CA SER A 74 1.35 -10.71 -5.48
C SER A 74 0.31 -9.63 -5.16
N ALA A 75 0.45 -8.43 -5.74
CA ALA A 75 -0.56 -7.38 -5.63
C ALA A 75 -1.86 -7.77 -6.35
N ARG A 76 -1.78 -8.42 -7.52
CA ARG A 76 -2.93 -8.97 -8.25
C ARG A 76 -3.57 -10.16 -7.53
N ALA A 77 -2.79 -11.03 -6.90
CA ALA A 77 -3.27 -12.17 -6.13
C ALA A 77 -3.93 -11.74 -4.81
N ARG A 78 -3.54 -10.59 -4.25
CA ARG A 78 -4.26 -9.95 -3.12
C ARG A 78 -5.65 -9.43 -3.50
N VAL A 79 -6.03 -9.43 -4.78
CA VAL A 79 -7.42 -9.26 -5.25
C VAL A 79 -8.18 -10.59 -5.11
N HIS A 80 -8.05 -11.26 -3.97
CA HIS A 80 -9.04 -12.26 -3.59
C HIS A 80 -10.29 -11.47 -3.20
N GLN A 81 -11.35 -11.58 -4.01
CA GLN A 81 -12.67 -11.13 -3.60
C GLN A 81 -12.98 -11.77 -2.26
N VAL A 82 -13.00 -10.97 -1.21
CA VAL A 82 -13.46 -11.37 0.10
C VAL A 82 -14.95 -11.64 -0.03
N ASN A 83 -15.38 -12.83 0.40
CA ASN A 83 -16.78 -13.18 0.53
C ASN A 83 -17.09 -13.31 2.02
N LEU A 84 -17.81 -12.34 2.57
CA LEU A 84 -18.19 -12.33 3.97
C LEU A 84 -19.39 -13.26 4.17
N VAL A 85 -19.22 -14.30 4.98
CA VAL A 85 -20.30 -15.24 5.33
C VAL A 85 -21.35 -14.52 6.18
N GLY A 86 -22.63 -14.70 5.86
CA GLY A 86 -23.77 -14.13 6.60
C GLY A 86 -24.79 -13.48 5.67
N ASP A 87 -25.82 -12.86 6.25
CA ASP A 87 -26.82 -12.11 5.49
C ASP A 87 -26.18 -10.81 4.92
N PRO A 88 -26.22 -10.58 3.58
CA PRO A 88 -25.67 -9.37 2.97
C PRO A 88 -26.27 -8.06 3.49
N GLU A 89 -27.53 -8.09 3.94
CA GLU A 89 -28.25 -6.90 4.41
C GLU A 89 -28.13 -6.71 5.93
N GLU A 90 -27.43 -7.60 6.62
CA GLU A 90 -27.14 -7.49 8.05
C GLU A 90 -26.33 -6.23 8.35
N LEU A 91 -26.82 -5.43 9.30
CA LEU A 91 -26.18 -4.21 9.78
C LEU A 91 -25.12 -4.56 10.84
N LEU A 92 -23.86 -4.40 10.47
CA LEU A 92 -22.72 -4.66 11.34
C LEU A 92 -22.25 -3.37 12.02
N PRO A 93 -22.09 -3.36 13.36
CA PRO A 93 -21.55 -2.21 14.07
C PRO A 93 -20.04 -2.08 13.81
N ALA A 94 -19.49 -0.90 14.12
CA ALA A 94 -18.06 -0.60 14.02
C ALA A 94 -17.13 -1.66 14.63
N ALA A 95 -17.53 -2.29 15.75
CA ALA A 95 -16.74 -3.32 16.40
C ALA A 95 -16.57 -4.59 15.53
N GLU A 96 -17.63 -5.02 14.85
CA GLU A 96 -17.60 -6.18 13.96
C GLU A 96 -16.89 -5.85 12.64
N PHE A 97 -17.14 -4.66 12.08
CA PHE A 97 -16.41 -4.21 10.89
C PHE A 97 -14.90 -4.12 11.16
N ARG A 98 -14.49 -3.62 12.32
CA ARG A 98 -13.08 -3.61 12.73
C ARG A 98 -12.47 -5.02 12.78
N LYS A 99 -13.21 -6.00 13.32
CA LYS A 99 -12.77 -7.41 13.35
C LYS A 99 -12.62 -7.98 11.94
N ILE A 100 -13.55 -7.67 11.04
CA ILE A 100 -13.48 -8.08 9.63
C ILE A 100 -12.22 -7.54 8.95
N LEU A 101 -11.79 -6.32 9.28
CA LEU A 101 -10.57 -5.72 8.76
C LEU A 101 -9.28 -6.18 9.45
N ASP A 102 -9.39 -6.90 10.56
CA ASP A 102 -8.26 -7.33 11.41
C ASP A 102 -7.32 -6.18 11.79
N ILE A 103 -7.88 -5.04 12.22
CA ILE A 103 -7.10 -3.86 12.62
C ILE A 103 -7.30 -3.49 14.10
N SER A 104 -6.27 -2.83 14.67
CA SER A 104 -6.32 -2.33 16.04
C SER A 104 -7.36 -1.21 16.22
N GLN A 105 -7.77 -0.95 17.47
CA GLN A 105 -8.67 0.16 17.78
C GLN A 105 -8.08 1.51 17.34
N GLY A 106 -6.78 1.74 17.57
CA GLY A 106 -6.13 2.99 17.17
C GLY A 106 -6.11 3.21 15.65
N ALA A 107 -5.91 2.14 14.87
CA ALA A 107 -5.99 2.22 13.41
C ALA A 107 -7.42 2.52 12.93
N TRP A 108 -8.41 1.89 13.57
CA TRP A 108 -9.82 2.19 13.33
C TRP A 108 -10.16 3.65 13.61
N ASP A 109 -9.77 4.18 14.77
CA ASP A 109 -10.05 5.56 15.17
C ASP A 109 -9.39 6.57 14.22
N PHE A 110 -8.18 6.26 13.74
CA PHE A 110 -7.49 7.05 12.72
C PHE A 110 -8.27 7.09 11.39
N TYR A 111 -8.70 5.93 10.88
CA TYR A 111 -9.47 5.86 9.62
C TYR A 111 -10.85 6.49 9.75
N ALA A 112 -11.56 6.25 10.84
CA ALA A 112 -12.83 6.88 11.13
C ALA A 112 -12.67 8.41 11.24
N GLY A 113 -11.62 8.88 11.91
CA GLY A 113 -11.27 10.29 12.01
C GLY A 113 -11.07 10.96 10.64
N ARG A 114 -10.28 10.33 9.75
CA ARG A 114 -10.04 10.81 8.39
C ARG A 114 -11.27 10.71 7.47
N SER A 115 -12.25 9.87 7.82
CA SER A 115 -13.48 9.70 7.03
C SER A 115 -14.59 10.69 7.39
N LYS A 116 -14.53 11.35 8.55
CA LYS A 116 -15.59 12.29 9.02
C LYS A 116 -15.95 13.37 8.00
N ALA A 117 -14.96 13.95 7.32
CA ALA A 117 -15.21 14.99 6.33
C ALA A 117 -15.93 14.47 5.08
N ALA A 118 -15.58 13.26 4.62
CA ALA A 118 -16.27 12.59 3.51
C ALA A 118 -17.69 12.19 3.90
N TRP A 119 -17.88 11.63 5.10
CA TRP A 119 -19.21 11.27 5.59
C TRP A 119 -20.16 12.47 5.70
N LYS A 120 -19.66 13.65 6.11
CA LYS A 120 -20.44 14.90 6.10
C LYS A 120 -20.90 15.32 4.70
N ARG A 121 -20.19 14.89 3.65
CA ARG A 121 -20.56 15.11 2.25
C ARG A 121 -21.35 13.93 1.65
N HIS A 122 -21.73 12.95 2.48
CA HIS A 122 -22.34 11.70 2.04
C HIS A 122 -21.47 10.90 1.04
N GLU A 123 -20.16 10.97 1.21
CA GLU A 123 -19.16 10.26 0.39
C GLU A 123 -18.45 9.17 1.20
N ASP A 124 -17.90 8.18 0.50
CA ASP A 124 -16.96 7.23 1.08
C ASP A 124 -15.62 7.93 1.38
N GLY A 125 -15.02 7.61 2.53
CA GLY A 125 -13.72 8.12 2.95
C GLY A 125 -12.66 7.02 3.01
N TYR A 126 -11.82 7.08 4.05
CA TYR A 126 -10.93 5.97 4.40
C TYR A 126 -11.71 4.73 4.87
N LEU A 127 -12.96 4.92 5.26
CA LEU A 127 -13.99 3.92 5.51
C LEU A 127 -15.23 4.30 4.71
N PRO A 128 -16.04 3.32 4.28
CA PRO A 128 -17.26 3.59 3.54
C PRO A 128 -18.24 4.41 4.40
N LEU A 129 -19.12 5.18 3.76
CA LEU A 129 -20.27 5.80 4.42
C LEU A 129 -21.09 4.71 5.12
N PHE A 130 -21.59 5.01 6.32
CA PHE A 130 -22.46 4.12 7.08
C PHE A 130 -23.86 4.05 6.46
N ASP A 131 -24.52 2.91 6.60
CA ASP A 131 -25.90 2.72 6.12
C ASP A 131 -26.93 3.20 7.15
N LEU A 132 -26.58 3.13 8.44
CA LEU A 132 -27.42 3.59 9.54
C LEU A 132 -26.56 4.23 10.65
N GLU A 133 -27.07 5.30 11.25
CA GLU A 133 -26.49 5.94 12.44
C GLU A 133 -27.60 6.10 13.48
N GLU A 134 -27.37 5.56 14.68
CA GLU A 134 -28.31 5.62 15.79
C GLU A 134 -27.64 6.18 17.05
N PRO A 135 -28.38 6.85 17.94
CA PRO A 135 -27.86 7.27 19.23
C PRO A 135 -27.40 6.08 20.07
N ALA A 136 -26.18 6.13 20.59
CA ALA A 136 -25.67 5.09 21.48
C ALA A 136 -26.29 5.22 22.88
N PRO A 137 -26.62 4.10 23.58
CA PRO A 137 -27.19 4.14 24.94
C PRO A 137 -26.34 4.87 25.98
N THR A 138 -25.01 4.85 25.79
CA THR A 138 -24.03 5.47 26.70
C THR A 138 -23.55 6.84 26.23
N GLY A 139 -24.25 7.46 25.27
CA GLY A 139 -23.88 8.73 24.65
C GLY A 139 -23.02 8.57 23.40
N GLY A 140 -23.27 9.44 22.41
CA GLY A 140 -22.63 9.38 21.09
C GLY A 140 -23.52 8.76 20.01
N MET A 141 -22.92 8.45 18.86
CA MET A 141 -23.59 7.81 17.73
C MET A 141 -22.92 6.47 17.41
N THR A 142 -23.73 5.41 17.32
CA THR A 142 -23.30 4.12 16.79
C THR A 142 -23.62 4.08 15.29
N ARG A 143 -22.61 3.73 14.50
CA ARG A 143 -22.71 3.59 13.05
C ARG A 143 -22.74 2.11 12.68
N TYR A 144 -23.53 1.81 11.65
CA TYR A 144 -23.71 0.47 11.12
C TYR A 144 -23.50 0.45 9.62
N TRP A 145 -22.97 -0.66 9.12
CA TRP A 145 -22.74 -0.91 7.71
C TRP A 145 -23.33 -2.25 7.34
N LYS A 146 -24.02 -2.31 6.19
CA LYS A 146 -24.46 -3.58 5.62
C LYS A 146 -23.26 -4.43 5.28
N ARG A 147 -23.32 -5.73 5.57
CA ARG A 147 -22.27 -6.70 5.23
C ARG A 147 -21.88 -6.63 3.75
N ARG A 148 -22.86 -6.48 2.85
CA ARG A 148 -22.63 -6.29 1.41
C ARG A 148 -21.78 -5.06 1.11
N ARG A 149 -22.07 -3.92 1.74
CA ARG A 149 -21.32 -2.67 1.54
C ARG A 149 -19.87 -2.81 2.00
N ILE A 150 -19.65 -3.46 3.15
CA ILE A 150 -18.30 -3.75 3.65
C ILE A 150 -17.54 -4.62 2.64
N GLN A 151 -18.17 -5.70 2.16
CA GLN A 151 -17.59 -6.62 1.19
C GLN A 151 -17.23 -5.93 -0.13
N GLU A 152 -18.18 -5.19 -0.71
CA GLU A 152 -17.97 -4.40 -1.93
C GLU A 152 -16.82 -3.41 -1.74
N TRP A 153 -16.79 -2.70 -0.62
CA TRP A 153 -15.72 -1.74 -0.32
C TRP A 153 -14.35 -2.42 -0.17
N ILE A 154 -14.25 -3.56 0.53
CA ILE A 154 -13.00 -4.32 0.66
C ILE A 154 -12.50 -4.78 -0.72
N ASN A 155 -13.43 -5.28 -1.55
CA ASN A 155 -13.10 -5.81 -2.87
C ASN A 155 -12.70 -4.72 -3.87
N VAL A 156 -13.29 -3.53 -3.76
CA VAL A 156 -12.91 -2.35 -4.57
C VAL A 156 -11.61 -1.71 -4.06
N ARG A 157 -11.37 -1.70 -2.75
CA ARG A 157 -10.15 -1.16 -2.13
C ARG A 157 -8.88 -1.89 -2.61
N GLY A 158 -8.97 -3.18 -2.88
CA GLY A 158 -7.88 -3.98 -3.46
C GLY A 158 -7.40 -3.52 -4.84
N GLY A 159 -8.18 -2.66 -5.52
CA GLY A 159 -7.86 -2.06 -6.82
C GLY A 159 -7.40 -0.60 -6.76
N SER A 160 -7.29 0.04 -5.59
CA SER A 160 -6.80 1.42 -5.50
C SER A 160 -5.29 1.47 -5.75
N VAL A 161 -4.97 1.52 -7.04
CA VAL A 161 -3.81 2.19 -7.60
C VAL A 161 -3.56 3.46 -6.78
N GLN A 162 -2.32 3.65 -6.35
CA GLN A 162 -1.85 4.91 -5.79
C GLN A 162 -2.37 6.06 -6.66
N ASP A 163 -3.30 6.82 -6.12
CA ASP A 163 -3.69 8.09 -6.69
C ASP A 163 -2.44 8.99 -6.69
N PRO A 164 -1.89 9.38 -7.85
CA PRO A 164 -0.69 10.20 -7.93
C PRO A 164 -0.89 11.60 -7.31
N ASP A 165 -2.13 12.01 -7.03
CA ASP A 165 -2.46 13.30 -6.40
C ASP A 165 -2.64 13.24 -4.88
N ARG A 166 -2.31 12.13 -4.21
CA ARG A 166 -2.34 12.10 -2.75
C ARG A 166 -1.21 12.99 -2.20
N PRO A 167 -1.50 14.08 -1.47
CA PRO A 167 -0.44 14.87 -0.86
C PRO A 167 0.26 14.01 0.19
N THR A 168 1.56 13.83 0.02
CA THR A 168 2.44 13.31 1.07
C THR A 168 2.55 14.34 2.19
N GLU A 169 1.97 14.03 3.35
CA GLU A 169 2.37 14.63 4.64
C GLU A 169 3.67 13.96 5.13
#